data_AF-Q10BT2-F1
#
_entry.id   AF-Q10BT2-F1
#
_cell.length_a   1.000
_cell.length_b   1.000
_cell.length_c   1.000
_cell.angle_alpha   90.00
_cell.angle_beta   90.00
_cell.angle_gamma   90.00
#
_symmetry.space_group_name_H-M   'P 1'
#
loop_
_entity.id
_entity.type
_entity.pdbx_description
1 polymer ?
#
loop_
_entity_poly.entity_id
_entity_poly.type
_entity_poly.pdbx_seq_one_letter_code
_entity_poly.pdbx_strand_id
1 'polypeptide(L)'
;MRGAEQHPVVLPEIGAGVQGDPAEEAAAIHPADRRPVLRHRLWRQGSPLWVRCVGGESHGPCSCPLRAQGVDAHPQEGRSRKIFEFDKEGGGPLKMEIEETNVEGFLSMLDRGFFKFVAPCTFYGSPLQTPSQDDQGKEKKKKQPTVMLVFLCIPVSPGRSRLVWAFPRNVGVWMDKIIPRWYYHIGQNAILDSDIYLLHIEERNFATVGLDNWQKACYVPTSSDNMIITFRNWFRKYCKHQIGWATPITNQLPPTPSKDQLLDRYWSHVMQCTSCSGALKKMKALEVALQVASVAVVGFLAVAKGTVVTSVVQRSAVVAAAVLCFAASRWLANFIEKNFYFQDYVHAYK
;
A
#
# COMPACT_ATOMS: atom_id res chain seq x y z
N MET A 1 -21.89 -1.26 -47.01
CA MET A 1 -21.36 -2.64 -47.03
C MET A 1 -19.89 -2.60 -47.41
N ARG A 2 -19.02 -2.94 -46.46
CA ARG A 2 -17.66 -3.47 -46.65
C ARG A 2 -17.20 -3.90 -45.26
N GLY A 3 -17.26 -5.22 -45.02
CA GLY A 3 -16.92 -5.84 -43.74
C GLY A 3 -15.41 -5.86 -43.55
N ALA A 4 -14.96 -5.56 -42.33
CA ALA A 4 -13.60 -5.80 -41.91
C ALA A 4 -13.55 -7.20 -41.30
N GLU A 5 -12.91 -8.13 -42.01
CA GLU A 5 -12.57 -9.47 -41.52
C GLU A 5 -11.62 -9.34 -40.31
N GLN A 6 -11.99 -10.01 -39.22
CA GLN A 6 -11.11 -10.22 -38.07
C GLN A 6 -10.30 -11.49 -38.33
N HIS A 7 -8.99 -11.36 -38.51
CA HIS A 7 -8.10 -12.52 -38.51
C HIS A 7 -8.01 -13.10 -37.09
N PRO A 8 -8.10 -14.43 -36.92
CA PRO A 8 -7.98 -15.07 -35.61
C PRO A 8 -6.53 -14.99 -35.10
N VAL A 9 -6.39 -14.65 -33.82
CA VAL A 9 -5.12 -14.71 -33.09
C VAL A 9 -4.78 -16.19 -32.86
N VAL A 10 -3.76 -16.67 -33.57
CA VAL A 10 -3.17 -18.00 -33.36
C VAL A 10 -2.24 -17.93 -32.16
N LEU A 11 -2.58 -18.67 -31.09
CA LEU A 11 -1.67 -18.90 -29.96
C LEU A 11 -0.61 -19.94 -30.37
N PRO A 12 0.67 -19.77 -30.00
CA PRO A 12 1.71 -20.74 -30.34
C PRO A 12 1.49 -22.06 -29.59
N GLU A 13 1.67 -23.16 -30.31
CA GLU A 13 1.62 -24.52 -29.78
C GLU A 13 2.68 -24.76 -28.69
N ILE A 14 2.29 -25.52 -27.67
CA ILE A 14 3.15 -25.95 -26.58
C ILE A 14 4.10 -27.03 -27.12
N GLY A 15 5.31 -26.61 -27.50
CA GLY A 15 6.40 -27.49 -27.89
C GLY A 15 7.47 -27.60 -26.81
N ALA A 16 7.62 -28.82 -26.29
CA ALA A 16 8.80 -29.44 -25.66
C ALA A 16 9.57 -28.68 -24.55
N GLY A 17 9.61 -29.34 -23.38
CA GLY A 17 10.23 -28.92 -22.13
C GLY A 17 11.64 -28.33 -22.22
N VAL A 18 11.80 -27.18 -21.57
CA VAL A 18 13.07 -26.73 -21.03
C VAL A 18 13.04 -27.06 -19.53
N GLN A 19 13.80 -28.07 -19.13
CA GLN A 19 14.10 -28.32 -17.72
C GLN A 19 15.03 -27.21 -17.23
N GLY A 20 14.43 -26.19 -16.60
CA GLY A 20 15.15 -25.25 -15.75
C GLY A 20 15.09 -25.74 -14.31
N ASP A 21 16.25 -25.93 -13.69
CA ASP A 21 16.39 -26.33 -12.30
C ASP A 21 15.89 -25.18 -11.38
N PRO A 22 14.81 -25.37 -10.58
CA PRO A 22 14.23 -24.29 -9.77
C PRO A 22 15.15 -23.79 -8.64
N ALA A 23 16.31 -24.44 -8.44
CA ALA A 23 17.32 -24.02 -7.47
C ALA A 23 18.20 -22.86 -7.96
N GLU A 24 18.30 -22.61 -9.28
CA GLU A 24 19.26 -21.64 -9.81
C GLU A 24 18.72 -20.20 -9.86
N GLU A 25 17.39 -20.00 -9.90
CA GLU A 25 16.76 -18.67 -9.88
C GLU A 25 16.68 -18.06 -8.46
N ALA A 26 16.98 -18.86 -7.42
CA ALA A 26 16.99 -18.45 -6.02
C ALA A 26 18.35 -17.87 -5.53
N ALA A 27 19.40 -17.96 -6.34
CA ALA A 27 20.77 -17.60 -5.94
C ALA A 27 21.30 -16.35 -6.64
N ALA A 28 20.54 -15.25 -6.63
CA ALA A 28 21.05 -13.90 -6.89
C ALA A 28 20.91 -13.01 -5.64
N ILE A 29 21.26 -13.56 -4.47
CA ILE A 29 21.45 -12.77 -3.25
C ILE A 29 22.84 -12.15 -3.34
N HIS A 30 22.90 -10.87 -3.70
CA HIS A 30 24.13 -10.09 -3.69
C HIS A 30 24.73 -10.13 -2.26
N PRO A 31 25.93 -10.68 -2.03
CA PRO A 31 26.52 -10.80 -0.69
C PRO A 31 27.23 -9.49 -0.37
N ALA A 32 26.45 -8.45 -0.13
CA ALA A 32 26.89 -7.23 0.55
C ALA A 32 25.63 -6.53 1.01
N ASP A 33 25.43 -6.49 2.33
CA ASP A 33 24.42 -5.67 2.97
C ASP A 33 24.69 -4.19 2.68
N ARG A 34 24.21 -3.72 1.53
CA ARG A 34 24.22 -2.31 1.12
C ARG A 34 22.97 -1.60 1.63
N ARG A 35 22.46 -1.95 2.83
CA ARG A 35 21.46 -1.13 3.50
C ARG A 35 22.01 0.31 3.57
N PRO A 36 21.32 1.32 3.02
CA PRO A 36 21.57 2.68 3.44
C PRO A 36 21.39 2.68 4.96
N VAL A 37 22.37 3.18 5.70
CA VAL A 37 22.19 3.40 7.15
C VAL A 37 21.08 4.43 7.29
N LEU A 38 19.85 3.96 7.48
CA LEU A 38 18.68 4.79 7.76
C LEU A 38 19.04 5.70 8.93
N ARG A 39 18.91 7.02 8.74
CA ARG A 39 19.30 8.03 9.76
C ARG A 39 18.62 7.81 11.11
N HIS A 40 17.50 7.08 11.15
CA HIS A 40 16.83 6.69 12.39
C HIS A 40 17.68 5.82 13.32
N ARG A 41 18.67 5.07 12.82
CA ARG A 41 19.55 4.26 13.67
C ARG A 41 20.53 5.10 14.50
N LEU A 42 20.83 6.33 14.06
CA LEU A 42 21.71 7.27 14.78
C LEU A 42 20.98 8.06 15.89
N TRP A 43 19.66 8.23 15.80
CA TRP A 43 18.90 9.00 16.80
C TRP A 43 18.53 8.20 18.06
N ARG A 44 18.64 6.86 18.04
CA ARG A 44 18.41 6.01 19.22
C ARG A 44 19.67 5.74 20.08
N GLN A 45 20.77 6.49 19.88
CA GLN A 45 22.00 6.34 20.69
C GLN A 45 22.35 7.57 21.53
N GLY A 46 21.50 8.60 21.58
CA GLY A 46 21.67 9.72 22.50
C GLY A 46 20.99 9.45 23.85
N SER A 47 21.69 9.72 24.95
CA SER A 47 21.12 9.71 26.30
C SER A 47 19.86 10.60 26.37
N PRO A 48 18.73 10.12 26.90
CA PRO A 48 17.52 10.94 26.97
C PRO A 48 17.74 12.10 27.95
N LEU A 49 17.69 13.33 27.43
CA LEU A 49 17.51 14.52 28.25
C LEU A 49 16.11 14.47 28.87
N TRP A 50 16.04 14.25 30.17
CA TRP A 50 14.81 14.33 30.95
C TRP A 50 14.40 15.79 31.13
N VAL A 51 13.45 16.25 30.33
CA VAL A 51 12.71 17.48 30.62
C VAL A 51 11.51 17.10 31.49
N ARG A 52 11.56 17.52 32.75
CA ARG A 52 10.53 17.27 33.77
C ARG A 52 9.37 18.24 33.55
N CYS A 53 8.29 17.79 32.90
CA CYS A 53 7.01 18.49 32.98
C CYS A 53 6.38 18.22 34.34
N VAL A 54 6.11 19.29 35.08
CA VAL A 54 5.42 19.27 36.39
C VAL A 54 3.92 19.46 36.13
N GLY A 55 3.10 18.52 36.60
CA GLY A 55 1.65 18.68 36.79
C GLY A 55 0.77 17.83 35.87
N GLY A 56 0.00 16.91 36.48
CA GLY A 56 -1.10 16.18 35.85
C GLY A 56 -1.05 14.68 36.12
N GLU A 57 -2.01 14.17 36.90
CA GLU A 57 -2.08 12.83 37.47
C GLU A 57 -2.12 11.66 36.47
N SER A 58 -1.71 10.50 36.99
CA SER A 58 -1.68 9.20 36.33
C SER A 58 -3.08 8.60 36.14
N HIS A 59 -3.52 8.43 34.90
CA HIS A 59 -4.56 7.47 34.56
C HIS A 59 -3.94 6.26 33.86
N GLY A 60 -4.17 5.08 34.46
CA GLY A 60 -3.77 3.77 33.96
C GLY A 60 -4.51 3.35 32.67
N PRO A 61 -4.35 2.09 32.24
CA PRO A 61 -4.68 1.65 30.89
C PRO A 61 -6.19 1.72 30.64
N CYS A 62 -6.60 2.55 29.69
CA CYS A 62 -7.96 2.58 29.16
C CYS A 62 -8.20 1.32 28.31
N SER A 63 -8.60 0.24 28.95
CA SER A 63 -9.36 -0.83 28.31
C SER A 63 -10.79 -0.34 28.07
N CYS A 64 -11.03 0.33 26.94
CA CYS A 64 -12.37 0.63 26.44
C CYS A 64 -12.69 -0.32 25.27
N PRO A 65 -13.61 -1.29 25.45
CA PRO A 65 -14.14 -2.07 24.34
C PRO A 65 -14.96 -1.16 23.42
N LEU A 66 -14.70 -1.19 22.12
CA LEU A 66 -15.61 -0.67 21.09
C LEU A 66 -16.90 -1.51 21.12
N ARG A 67 -17.81 -1.15 22.02
CA ARG A 67 -19.13 -1.74 22.16
C ARG A 67 -20.04 -1.09 21.13
N ALA A 68 -20.30 -1.79 20.03
CA ALA A 68 -21.49 -1.53 19.23
C ALA A 68 -22.71 -1.93 20.07
N GLN A 69 -23.37 -0.95 20.70
CA GLN A 69 -24.67 -1.19 21.32
C GLN A 69 -25.71 -1.34 20.21
N GLY A 70 -26.16 -2.57 19.97
CA GLY A 70 -27.48 -2.83 19.43
C GLY A 70 -28.51 -2.55 20.53
N VAL A 71 -29.45 -1.66 20.25
CA VAL A 71 -30.70 -1.54 21.01
C VAL A 71 -31.80 -1.31 19.97
N ASP A 72 -32.74 -2.24 19.92
CA ASP A 72 -33.99 -2.13 19.19
C ASP A 72 -34.76 -0.89 19.65
N ALA A 73 -34.92 0.09 18.75
CA ALA A 73 -35.93 1.14 18.86
C ALA A 73 -36.19 1.76 17.49
N HIS A 74 -37.38 1.55 16.95
CA HIS A 74 -37.98 2.40 15.92
C HIS A 74 -39.11 3.22 16.58
N PRO A 75 -39.54 4.36 16.00
CA PRO A 75 -38.78 5.40 15.31
C PRO A 75 -39.20 6.82 15.80
N GLN A 76 -38.31 7.81 15.82
CA GLN A 76 -38.71 9.20 15.55
C GLN A 76 -37.60 10.00 14.86
N GLU A 77 -38.06 10.85 13.95
CA GLU A 77 -37.29 11.68 13.02
C GLU A 77 -36.19 12.51 13.69
N GLY A 78 -35.00 12.37 13.15
CA GLY A 78 -33.85 13.22 13.45
C GLY A 78 -32.68 12.69 12.67
N ARG A 79 -32.37 13.30 11.52
CA ARG A 79 -31.26 12.91 10.64
C ARG A 79 -29.94 13.25 11.34
N SER A 80 -29.57 12.46 12.35
CA SER A 80 -28.25 12.50 12.95
C SER A 80 -27.26 12.04 11.88
N ARG A 81 -26.49 12.98 11.33
CA ARG A 81 -25.34 12.66 10.48
C ARG A 81 -24.42 11.78 11.33
N LYS A 82 -24.41 10.47 11.08
CA LYS A 82 -23.38 9.58 11.63
C LYS A 82 -22.04 10.14 11.15
N ILE A 83 -21.28 10.72 12.08
CA ILE A 83 -19.90 11.11 11.83
C ILE A 83 -19.14 9.79 11.79
N PHE A 84 -18.78 9.35 10.60
CA PHE A 84 -17.83 8.25 10.44
C PHE A 84 -16.44 8.85 10.61
N GLU A 85 -15.72 8.41 11.64
CA GLU A 85 -14.28 8.62 11.69
C GLU A 85 -13.65 7.69 10.65
N PHE A 86 -13.02 8.29 9.64
CA PHE A 86 -12.20 7.56 8.69
C PHE A 86 -10.79 7.44 9.25
N ASP A 87 -10.13 6.32 8.96
CA ASP A 87 -8.70 6.21 9.25
C ASP A 87 -7.88 7.15 8.33
N LYS A 88 -6.56 7.18 8.55
CA LYS A 88 -5.64 8.02 7.79
C LYS A 88 -5.64 7.72 6.29
N GLU A 89 -6.01 6.51 5.89
CA GLU A 89 -6.09 6.05 4.51
C GLU A 89 -7.48 6.27 3.88
N GLY A 90 -8.45 6.73 4.68
CA GLY A 90 -9.82 6.93 4.25
C GLY A 90 -10.69 5.68 4.33
N GLY A 91 -10.24 4.66 5.07
CA GLY A 91 -10.99 3.43 5.36
C GLY A 91 -12.22 3.70 6.20
N GLY A 92 -13.31 3.00 5.89
CA GLY A 92 -14.58 3.07 6.60
C GLY A 92 -15.35 1.76 6.47
N PRO A 93 -16.40 1.55 7.28
CA PRO A 93 -17.16 0.31 7.26
C PRO A 93 -17.86 0.10 5.92
N LEU A 94 -17.82 -1.13 5.41
CA LEU A 94 -18.48 -1.51 4.16
C LEU A 94 -19.51 -2.60 4.44
N LYS A 95 -20.75 -2.36 4.04
CA LYS A 95 -21.77 -3.40 4.04
C LYS A 95 -21.53 -4.31 2.84
N MET A 96 -21.16 -5.55 3.11
CA MET A 96 -20.90 -6.56 2.08
C MET A 96 -21.90 -7.69 2.23
N GLU A 97 -22.56 -8.05 1.13
CA GLU A 97 -23.47 -9.20 1.07
C GLU A 97 -22.91 -10.20 0.06
N ILE A 98 -22.91 -11.49 0.40
CA ILE A 98 -22.40 -12.55 -0.47
C ILE A 98 -23.57 -13.06 -1.30
N GLU A 99 -23.47 -12.91 -2.62
CA GLU A 99 -24.53 -13.31 -3.55
C GLU A 99 -24.30 -14.73 -4.08
N GLU A 100 -23.05 -15.04 -4.46
CA GLU A 100 -22.70 -16.31 -5.06
C GLU A 100 -21.42 -16.87 -4.44
N THR A 101 -21.34 -18.19 -4.30
CA THR A 101 -20.12 -18.90 -3.89
C THR A 101 -20.08 -20.28 -4.53
N ASN A 102 -19.02 -20.56 -5.28
CA ASN A 102 -18.80 -21.82 -5.97
C ASN A 102 -17.30 -22.19 -5.99
N VAL A 103 -16.91 -23.22 -6.73
CA VAL A 103 -15.50 -23.65 -6.82
C VAL A 103 -14.61 -22.60 -7.50
N GLU A 104 -15.15 -21.80 -8.40
CA GLU A 104 -14.43 -20.75 -9.13
C GLU A 104 -14.24 -19.48 -8.30
N GLY A 105 -14.94 -19.33 -7.17
CA GLY A 105 -14.77 -18.21 -6.24
C GLY A 105 -16.09 -17.72 -5.65
N PHE A 106 -16.20 -16.42 -5.39
CA PHE A 106 -17.40 -15.80 -4.82
C PHE A 106 -17.59 -14.35 -5.27
N LEU A 107 -18.84 -13.89 -5.25
CA LEU A 107 -19.24 -12.53 -5.56
C LEU A 107 -19.84 -11.88 -4.32
N SER A 108 -19.39 -10.67 -4.00
CA SER A 108 -19.95 -9.83 -2.97
C SER A 108 -20.46 -8.52 -3.54
N MET A 109 -21.70 -8.19 -3.21
CA MET A 109 -22.35 -6.93 -3.57
C MET A 109 -22.19 -5.91 -2.45
N LEU A 110 -21.99 -4.66 -2.85
CA LEU A 110 -21.95 -3.48 -2.00
C LEU A 110 -23.10 -2.55 -2.42
N ASP A 111 -23.49 -1.63 -1.54
CA ASP A 111 -24.55 -0.66 -1.81
C ASP A 111 -24.40 0.09 -3.15
N ARG A 112 -23.15 0.29 -3.59
CA ARG A 112 -22.80 1.04 -4.80
C ARG A 112 -21.84 0.28 -5.72
N GLY A 113 -21.66 -1.03 -5.56
CA GLY A 113 -20.59 -1.71 -6.29
C GLY A 113 -20.55 -3.21 -6.04
N PHE A 114 -19.44 -3.82 -6.44
CA PHE A 114 -19.21 -5.24 -6.18
C PHE A 114 -17.72 -5.54 -6.05
N PHE A 115 -17.43 -6.65 -5.39
CA PHE A 115 -16.13 -7.31 -5.38
C PHE A 115 -16.30 -8.79 -5.70
N LYS A 116 -15.44 -9.32 -6.56
CA LYS A 116 -15.41 -10.72 -6.95
C LYS A 116 -14.03 -11.30 -6.67
N PHE A 117 -14.03 -12.42 -5.97
CA PHE A 117 -12.87 -13.31 -5.90
C PHE A 117 -13.04 -14.39 -6.97
N VAL A 118 -12.00 -14.56 -7.79
CA VAL A 118 -11.89 -15.62 -8.79
C VAL A 118 -10.63 -16.42 -8.48
N ALA A 119 -10.82 -17.72 -8.29
CA ALA A 119 -9.75 -18.66 -8.03
C ALA A 119 -8.70 -18.61 -9.16
N PRO A 120 -7.41 -18.83 -8.85
CA PRO A 120 -6.91 -19.20 -7.53
C PRO A 120 -6.58 -18.00 -6.62
N CYS A 121 -6.41 -16.79 -7.17
CA CYS A 121 -5.85 -15.65 -6.41
C CYS A 121 -6.26 -14.27 -6.94
N THR A 122 -7.28 -14.20 -7.80
CA THR A 122 -7.69 -12.94 -8.43
C THR A 122 -8.80 -12.30 -7.61
N PHE A 123 -8.60 -11.05 -7.23
CA PHE A 123 -9.59 -10.22 -6.59
C PHE A 123 -9.84 -9.00 -7.45
N TYR A 124 -11.08 -8.71 -7.83
CA TYR A 124 -11.37 -7.49 -8.55
C TYR A 124 -12.76 -6.94 -8.24
N GLY A 125 -12.97 -5.66 -8.49
CA GLY A 125 -14.29 -5.07 -8.29
C GLY A 125 -14.34 -3.61 -8.63
N SER A 126 -15.55 -3.06 -8.60
CA SER A 126 -15.82 -1.64 -8.80
C SER A 126 -16.57 -1.17 -7.56
N PRO A 127 -15.91 -0.46 -6.61
CA PRO A 127 -16.57 0.00 -5.38
C PRO A 127 -17.60 1.10 -5.64
N LEU A 128 -17.54 1.72 -6.83
CA LEU A 128 -18.53 2.65 -7.33
C LEU A 128 -18.98 2.21 -8.73
N GLN A 129 -20.24 1.84 -8.84
CA GLN A 129 -21.02 1.79 -10.05
C GLN A 129 -22.13 2.82 -9.89
N THR A 130 -22.27 3.69 -10.88
CA THR A 130 -23.47 4.50 -11.02
C THR A 130 -24.54 3.64 -11.67
N PRO A 131 -25.71 3.37 -11.07
CA PRO A 131 -26.79 2.77 -11.82
C PRO A 131 -27.17 3.72 -12.97
N SER A 132 -27.27 3.21 -14.20
CA SER A 132 -27.89 3.93 -15.30
C SER A 132 -29.39 3.72 -15.23
N GLN A 133 -30.09 4.63 -14.57
CA GLN A 133 -31.53 4.80 -14.78
C GLN A 133 -31.76 6.26 -15.16
N ASP A 134 -32.21 6.47 -16.41
CA ASP A 134 -33.01 7.65 -16.78
C ASP A 134 -34.48 7.25 -16.56
N ASP A 135 -35.29 8.12 -15.98
CA ASP A 135 -36.76 8.01 -15.77
C ASP A 135 -37.59 7.81 -17.06
N GLN A 136 -36.96 7.52 -18.20
CA GLN A 136 -37.61 7.37 -19.51
C GLN A 136 -37.11 6.17 -20.32
N GLY A 137 -36.39 5.21 -19.73
CA GLY A 137 -36.10 3.92 -20.38
C GLY A 137 -35.30 4.00 -21.68
N LYS A 138 -34.57 5.10 -21.92
CA LYS A 138 -33.68 5.25 -23.08
C LYS A 138 -32.22 5.06 -22.66
N GLU A 139 -31.62 3.96 -23.08
CA GLU A 139 -30.18 3.73 -22.96
C GLU A 139 -29.38 4.83 -23.70
N LYS A 140 -28.78 5.76 -22.96
CA LYS A 140 -27.65 6.51 -23.51
C LYS A 140 -26.39 5.66 -23.39
N LYS A 141 -25.81 5.31 -24.55
CA LYS A 141 -24.46 4.74 -24.73
C LYS A 141 -23.31 5.66 -24.25
N LYS A 142 -23.48 6.43 -23.17
CA LYS A 142 -22.35 7.11 -22.54
C LYS A 142 -21.61 6.09 -21.69
N LYS A 143 -20.34 5.81 -22.02
CA LYS A 143 -19.47 4.98 -21.18
C LYS A 143 -19.50 5.54 -19.77
N GLN A 144 -20.05 4.78 -18.83
CA GLN A 144 -20.16 5.22 -17.46
C GLN A 144 -18.79 5.41 -16.83
N PRO A 145 -18.61 6.39 -15.92
CA PRO A 145 -17.37 6.50 -15.16
C PRO A 145 -17.19 5.24 -14.30
N THR A 146 -16.16 4.47 -14.61
CA THR A 146 -15.83 3.21 -13.96
C THR A 146 -14.40 3.29 -13.44
N VAL A 147 -14.23 2.91 -12.18
CA VAL A 147 -12.93 2.70 -11.53
C VAL A 147 -12.96 1.31 -10.95
N MET A 148 -12.03 0.47 -11.39
CA MET A 148 -11.91 -0.90 -10.90
C MET A 148 -10.64 -1.04 -10.09
N LEU A 149 -10.68 -1.91 -9.08
CA LEU A 149 -9.52 -2.51 -8.47
C LEU A 149 -9.36 -3.91 -9.07
N VAL A 150 -8.16 -4.24 -9.52
CA VAL A 150 -7.72 -5.61 -9.79
C VAL A 150 -6.52 -5.87 -8.89
N PHE A 151 -6.55 -6.95 -8.14
CA PHE A 151 -5.57 -7.31 -7.12
C PHE A 151 -5.32 -8.81 -7.18
N LEU A 152 -4.07 -9.21 -7.36
CA LEU A 152 -3.62 -10.58 -7.38
C LEU A 152 -2.76 -10.81 -6.14
N CYS A 153 -3.13 -11.80 -5.33
CA CYS A 153 -2.35 -12.21 -4.17
C CYS A 153 -1.75 -13.60 -4.43
N ILE A 154 -0.55 -13.62 -5.01
CA ILE A 154 0.08 -14.84 -5.50
C ILE A 154 1.00 -15.38 -4.41
N PRO A 155 0.71 -16.53 -3.80
CA PRO A 155 1.62 -17.11 -2.82
C PRO A 155 2.90 -17.56 -3.53
N VAL A 156 4.06 -17.28 -2.94
CA VAL A 156 5.38 -17.63 -3.54
C VAL A 156 6.21 -18.56 -2.65
N SER A 157 6.06 -18.43 -1.33
CA SER A 157 6.61 -19.35 -0.33
C SER A 157 5.78 -19.20 0.94
N PRO A 158 5.87 -20.13 1.90
CA PRO A 158 5.30 -19.90 3.23
C PRO A 158 5.74 -18.55 3.81
N GLY A 159 4.82 -17.77 4.38
CA GLY A 159 5.11 -16.44 4.90
C GLY A 159 5.28 -15.34 3.87
N ARG A 160 5.11 -15.63 2.57
CA ARG A 160 5.39 -14.66 1.49
C ARG A 160 4.39 -14.78 0.34
N SER A 161 3.80 -13.64 0.00
CA SER A 161 2.97 -13.47 -1.19
C SER A 161 3.50 -12.32 -2.04
N ARG A 162 3.38 -12.46 -3.35
CA ARG A 162 3.56 -11.38 -4.30
C ARG A 162 2.20 -10.73 -4.55
N LEU A 163 2.15 -9.42 -4.35
CA LEU A 163 0.97 -8.62 -4.65
C LEU A 163 1.16 -7.92 -6.00
N VAL A 164 0.17 -8.05 -6.88
CA VAL A 164 0.13 -7.32 -8.15
C VAL A 164 -1.23 -6.65 -8.25
N TRP A 165 -1.26 -5.34 -8.45
CA TRP A 165 -2.51 -4.61 -8.57
C TRP A 165 -2.54 -3.66 -9.76
N ALA A 166 -3.75 -3.37 -10.21
CA ALA A 166 -4.03 -2.38 -11.22
C ALA A 166 -5.33 -1.65 -10.88
N PHE A 167 -5.39 -0.37 -11.25
CA PHE A 167 -6.57 0.47 -11.07
C PHE A 167 -7.11 0.94 -12.42
N PRO A 168 -7.65 0.03 -13.27
CA PRO A 168 -8.18 0.44 -14.55
C PRO A 168 -9.36 1.40 -14.35
N ARG A 169 -9.32 2.51 -15.08
CA ARG A 169 -10.32 3.57 -15.01
C ARG A 169 -10.55 4.17 -16.38
N ASN A 170 -11.80 4.54 -16.67
CA ASN A 170 -12.14 5.30 -17.88
C ASN A 170 -12.44 6.78 -17.58
N VAL A 171 -12.40 7.17 -16.31
CA VAL A 171 -12.63 8.53 -15.82
C VAL A 171 -11.31 9.19 -15.40
N GLY A 172 -11.16 10.48 -15.70
CA GLY A 172 -10.00 11.27 -15.28
C GLY A 172 -8.66 10.84 -15.88
N VAL A 173 -8.66 10.07 -16.96
CA VAL A 173 -7.45 9.54 -17.63
C VAL A 173 -6.49 10.63 -18.12
N TRP A 174 -6.97 11.86 -18.34
CA TRP A 174 -6.11 13.01 -18.63
C TRP A 174 -5.08 13.28 -17.51
N MET A 175 -5.41 12.96 -16.25
CA MET A 175 -4.49 13.14 -15.13
C MET A 175 -3.21 12.32 -15.30
N ASP A 176 -3.24 11.18 -16.00
CA ASP A 176 -2.06 10.35 -16.24
C ASP A 176 -1.02 11.04 -17.15
N LYS A 177 -1.41 12.12 -17.86
CA LYS A 177 -0.49 12.96 -18.64
C LYS A 177 0.29 13.96 -17.78
N ILE A 178 -0.20 14.25 -16.57
CA ILE A 178 0.36 15.28 -15.67
C ILE A 178 1.01 14.63 -14.46
N ILE A 179 0.32 13.65 -13.86
CA ILE A 179 0.73 12.98 -12.65
C ILE A 179 1.53 11.74 -13.04
N PRO A 180 2.83 11.67 -12.69
CA PRO A 180 3.65 10.54 -13.04
C PRO A 180 3.21 9.29 -12.25
N ARG A 181 3.32 8.11 -12.87
CA ARG A 181 2.88 6.83 -12.29
C ARG A 181 3.38 6.57 -10.86
N TRP A 182 4.65 6.90 -10.56
CA TRP A 182 5.21 6.69 -9.22
C TRP A 182 4.49 7.48 -8.12
N TYR A 183 3.85 8.60 -8.46
CA TYR A 183 3.14 9.42 -7.48
C TYR A 183 1.85 8.72 -7.03
N TYR A 184 1.13 8.07 -7.95
CA TYR A 184 -0.01 7.22 -7.58
C TYR A 184 0.40 6.06 -6.68
N HIS A 185 1.59 5.50 -6.87
CA HIS A 185 2.10 4.42 -6.03
C HIS A 185 2.35 4.86 -4.58
N ILE A 186 2.57 6.15 -4.29
CA ILE A 186 2.73 6.62 -2.91
C ILE A 186 1.47 6.35 -2.09
N GLY A 187 0.30 6.71 -2.62
CA GLY A 187 -0.97 6.48 -1.93
C GLY A 187 -1.28 4.99 -1.80
N GLN A 188 -1.02 4.21 -2.85
CA GLN A 188 -1.25 2.77 -2.85
C GLN A 188 -0.35 2.03 -1.85
N ASN A 189 0.94 2.39 -1.80
CA ASN A 189 1.87 1.80 -0.85
C ASN A 189 1.49 2.17 0.58
N ALA A 190 1.00 3.39 0.83
CA ALA A 190 0.60 3.79 2.18
C ALA A 190 -0.45 2.86 2.80
N ILE A 191 -1.35 2.30 1.99
CA ILE A 191 -2.37 1.30 2.41
C ILE A 191 -1.73 -0.07 2.70
N LEU A 192 -0.70 -0.45 1.96
CA LEU A 192 -0.03 -1.73 2.21
C LEU A 192 0.90 -1.67 3.40
N ASP A 193 1.59 -0.54 3.58
CA ASP A 193 2.55 -0.37 4.67
C ASP A 193 1.86 -0.27 6.04
N SER A 194 0.62 0.20 6.10
CA SER A 194 -0.19 0.19 7.32
C SER A 194 -0.65 -1.21 7.71
N ASP A 195 -0.92 -2.07 6.73
CA ASP A 195 -1.47 -3.41 6.98
C ASP A 195 -0.41 -4.50 7.08
N ILE A 196 0.76 -4.35 6.45
CA ILE A 196 1.74 -5.44 6.29
C ILE A 196 2.19 -6.03 7.63
N TYR A 197 2.34 -5.20 8.67
CA TYR A 197 2.73 -5.68 10.00
C TYR A 197 1.59 -6.45 10.66
N LEU A 198 0.34 -6.00 10.51
CA LEU A 198 -0.82 -6.71 11.06
C LEU A 198 -0.99 -8.07 10.39
N LEU A 199 -0.93 -8.11 9.05
CA LEU A 199 -1.02 -9.35 8.26
C LEU A 199 0.09 -10.34 8.65
N HIS A 200 1.30 -9.84 8.89
CA HIS A 200 2.44 -10.65 9.31
C HIS A 200 2.24 -11.33 10.68
N ILE A 201 1.64 -10.61 11.63
CA ILE A 201 1.29 -11.15 12.96
C ILE A 201 0.09 -12.08 12.86
N GLU A 202 -0.90 -11.74 12.03
CA GLU A 202 -2.09 -12.56 11.80
C GLU A 202 -1.72 -13.96 11.31
N GLU A 203 -0.82 -14.06 10.33
CA GLU A 203 -0.34 -15.34 9.81
C GLU A 203 0.33 -16.21 10.89
N ARG A 204 1.07 -15.60 11.81
CA ARG A 204 1.70 -16.30 12.94
C ARG A 204 0.69 -16.79 13.95
N ASN A 205 -0.33 -15.98 14.23
CA ASN A 205 -1.42 -16.38 15.09
C ASN A 205 -2.18 -17.57 14.46
N PHE A 206 -2.43 -17.54 13.15
CA PHE A 206 -3.00 -18.67 12.42
C PHE A 206 -2.14 -19.93 12.47
N ALA A 207 -0.82 -19.80 12.33
CA ALA A 207 0.09 -20.93 12.48
C ALA A 207 0.05 -21.52 13.91
N THR A 208 -0.18 -20.69 14.92
CA THR A 208 -0.25 -21.12 16.33
C THR A 208 -1.58 -21.81 16.66
N VAL A 209 -2.72 -21.21 16.27
CA VAL A 209 -4.05 -21.77 16.60
C VAL A 209 -4.49 -22.89 15.63
N GLY A 210 -3.87 -22.96 14.46
CA GLY A 210 -4.25 -23.85 13.36
C GLY A 210 -5.33 -23.24 12.49
N LEU A 211 -5.24 -23.48 11.18
CA LEU A 211 -6.12 -22.82 10.20
C LEU A 211 -7.60 -23.23 10.32
N ASP A 212 -7.91 -24.41 10.86
CA ASP A 212 -9.29 -24.82 11.18
C ASP A 212 -9.91 -24.00 12.34
N ASN A 213 -9.08 -23.45 13.23
CA ASN A 213 -9.50 -22.68 14.41
C ASN A 213 -9.22 -21.18 14.25
N TRP A 214 -9.08 -20.69 13.03
CA TRP A 214 -8.60 -19.34 12.76
C TRP A 214 -9.44 -18.23 13.40
N GLN A 215 -10.73 -18.46 13.64
CA GLN A 215 -11.63 -17.53 14.31
C GLN A 215 -11.22 -17.26 15.77
N LYS A 216 -10.38 -18.12 16.36
CA LYS A 216 -9.77 -17.87 17.68
C LYS A 216 -8.62 -16.87 17.62
N ALA A 217 -8.01 -16.69 16.45
CA ALA A 217 -6.94 -15.72 16.22
C ALA A 217 -7.46 -14.34 15.80
N CYS A 218 -8.60 -14.28 15.11
CA CYS A 218 -9.17 -13.04 14.56
C CYS A 218 -10.63 -12.85 14.96
N TYR A 219 -10.96 -11.66 15.43
CA TYR A 219 -12.33 -11.27 15.75
C TYR A 219 -12.97 -10.57 14.54
N VAL A 220 -14.02 -11.17 13.98
CA VAL A 220 -14.67 -10.77 12.72
C VAL A 220 -16.19 -10.59 12.90
N PRO A 221 -16.64 -9.58 13.65
CA PRO A 221 -18.04 -9.50 14.11
C PRO A 221 -18.99 -8.78 13.14
N THR A 222 -18.49 -8.17 12.07
CA THR A 222 -19.26 -7.24 11.23
C THR A 222 -19.52 -7.77 9.83
N SER A 223 -20.48 -7.16 9.13
CA SER A 223 -20.70 -7.45 7.70
C SER A 223 -19.49 -7.11 6.84
N SER A 224 -18.58 -6.23 7.28
CA SER A 224 -17.33 -5.93 6.57
C SER A 224 -16.40 -7.14 6.52
N ASP A 225 -16.60 -8.12 7.41
CA ASP A 225 -15.77 -9.32 7.49
C ASP A 225 -16.29 -10.47 6.61
N ASN A 226 -17.48 -10.32 6.01
CA ASN A 226 -18.15 -11.40 5.26
C ASN A 226 -17.28 -11.97 4.15
N MET A 227 -16.52 -11.13 3.45
CA MET A 227 -15.63 -11.57 2.38
C MET A 227 -14.44 -12.39 2.88
N ILE A 228 -13.86 -12.00 4.03
CA ILE A 228 -12.77 -12.76 4.66
C ILE A 228 -13.29 -14.11 5.13
N ILE A 229 -14.44 -14.15 5.80
CA ILE A 229 -15.10 -15.39 6.25
C ILE A 229 -15.38 -16.30 5.05
N THR A 230 -15.93 -15.74 3.97
CA THR A 230 -16.27 -16.48 2.75
C THR A 230 -15.02 -17.05 2.08
N PHE A 231 -13.96 -16.26 1.93
CA PHE A 231 -12.69 -16.73 1.38
C PHE A 231 -12.11 -17.89 2.20
N ARG A 232 -12.10 -17.78 3.53
CA ARG A 232 -11.54 -18.83 4.39
C ARG A 232 -12.36 -20.12 4.35
N ASN A 233 -13.69 -20.01 4.29
CA ASN A 233 -14.58 -21.16 4.09
C ASN A 233 -14.40 -21.79 2.71
N TRP A 234 -14.25 -20.98 1.67
CA TRP A 234 -13.95 -21.42 0.30
C TRP A 234 -12.61 -22.17 0.25
N PHE A 235 -11.55 -21.59 0.82
CA PHE A 235 -10.21 -22.17 0.85
C PHE A 235 -10.15 -23.47 1.64
N ARG A 236 -10.92 -23.56 2.74
CA ARG A 236 -11.14 -24.80 3.48
C ARG A 236 -11.82 -25.86 2.63
N LYS A 237 -12.96 -25.52 2.04
CA LYS A 237 -13.83 -26.45 1.32
C LYS A 237 -13.17 -27.02 0.07
N TYR A 238 -12.57 -26.17 -0.75
CA TYR A 238 -12.07 -26.57 -2.07
C TYR A 238 -10.57 -26.85 -2.10
N CYS A 239 -9.79 -26.28 -1.16
CA CYS A 239 -8.33 -26.43 -1.16
C CYS A 239 -7.80 -27.14 0.10
N LYS A 240 -8.65 -27.50 1.07
CA LYS A 240 -8.24 -28.09 2.36
C LYS A 240 -7.15 -27.27 3.06
N HIS A 241 -7.22 -25.95 2.96
CA HIS A 241 -6.21 -25.02 3.48
C HIS A 241 -4.81 -25.15 2.86
N GLN A 242 -4.69 -25.82 1.70
CA GLN A 242 -3.43 -26.09 1.04
C GLN A 242 -3.30 -25.31 -0.25
N ILE A 243 -2.06 -24.97 -0.57
CA ILE A 243 -1.68 -24.38 -1.85
C ILE A 243 -1.04 -25.52 -2.64
N GLY A 244 -1.55 -25.81 -3.83
CA GLY A 244 -1.26 -27.07 -4.53
C GLY A 244 0.22 -27.36 -4.83
N TRP A 245 1.07 -26.33 -4.92
CA TRP A 245 2.51 -26.48 -5.11
C TRP A 245 3.31 -26.55 -3.79
N ALA A 246 2.70 -26.20 -2.65
CA ALA A 246 3.36 -26.14 -1.36
C ALA A 246 3.26 -27.48 -0.64
N THR A 247 4.39 -28.13 -0.39
CA THR A 247 4.45 -29.33 0.46
C THR A 247 4.19 -28.94 1.91
N PRO A 248 3.22 -29.56 2.62
CA PRO A 248 3.01 -29.30 4.05
C PRO A 248 4.23 -29.75 4.85
N ILE A 249 4.88 -28.82 5.54
CA ILE A 249 6.05 -29.05 6.40
C ILE A 249 5.72 -28.46 7.77
N THR A 250 6.25 -29.00 8.86
CA THR A 250 6.09 -28.42 10.19
C THR A 250 6.86 -27.09 10.28
N ASN A 251 6.30 -26.05 10.90
CA ASN A 251 6.93 -24.74 11.07
C ASN A 251 7.41 -24.07 9.77
N GLN A 252 6.52 -24.01 8.76
CA GLN A 252 6.89 -23.47 7.44
C GLN A 252 7.28 -21.99 7.44
N LEU A 253 6.85 -21.21 8.43
CA LEU A 253 7.07 -19.77 8.43
C LEU A 253 8.53 -19.43 8.76
N PRO A 254 9.16 -18.50 8.01
CA PRO A 254 10.49 -18.01 8.36
C PRO A 254 10.48 -17.24 9.68
N PRO A 255 11.65 -17.06 10.33
CA PRO A 255 11.77 -16.22 11.52
C PRO A 255 11.18 -14.83 11.29
N THR A 256 10.57 -14.25 12.33
CA THR A 256 10.03 -12.89 12.30
C THR A 256 11.17 -11.88 12.10
N PRO A 257 11.21 -11.15 10.98
CA PRO A 257 12.14 -10.03 10.84
C PRO A 257 11.72 -8.87 11.76
N SER A 258 12.60 -7.87 11.90
CA SER A 258 12.22 -6.66 12.66
C SER A 258 11.12 -5.89 11.95
N LYS A 259 10.34 -5.09 12.70
CA LYS A 259 9.31 -4.22 12.11
C LYS A 259 9.88 -3.30 11.03
N ASP A 260 11.08 -2.74 11.25
CA ASP A 260 11.77 -1.90 10.27
C ASP A 260 12.06 -2.64 8.96
N GLN A 261 12.38 -3.95 9.03
CA GLN A 261 12.60 -4.77 7.84
C GLN A 261 11.30 -5.12 7.12
N LEU A 262 10.19 -5.32 7.85
CA LEU A 262 8.87 -5.57 7.25
C LEU A 262 8.35 -4.35 6.50
N LEU A 263 8.58 -3.16 7.06
CA LEU A 263 8.13 -1.88 6.50
C LEU A 263 9.15 -1.27 5.53
N ASP A 264 10.19 -2.02 5.14
CA ASP A 264 11.18 -1.55 4.16
C ASP A 264 10.61 -1.62 2.73
N ARG A 265 10.06 -0.47 2.31
CA ARG A 265 9.43 -0.29 1.01
C ARG A 265 10.41 -0.37 -0.15
N TYR A 266 11.69 -0.10 0.11
CA TYR A 266 12.67 -0.11 -0.96
C TYR A 266 12.80 -1.50 -1.57
N TRP A 267 12.91 -2.52 -0.71
CA TRP A 267 13.04 -3.91 -1.12
C TRP A 267 11.70 -4.54 -1.50
N SER A 268 10.61 -4.20 -0.80
CA SER A 268 9.29 -4.77 -1.11
C SER A 268 8.69 -4.23 -2.42
N HIS A 269 9.09 -3.03 -2.87
CA HIS A 269 8.50 -2.39 -4.06
C HIS A 269 9.49 -1.59 -4.91
N VAL A 270 10.17 -0.59 -4.35
CA VAL A 270 10.84 0.45 -5.16
C VAL A 270 11.91 -0.11 -6.07
N MET A 271 12.72 -1.07 -5.60
CA MET A 271 13.78 -1.67 -6.40
C MET A 271 13.26 -2.46 -7.60
N GLN A 272 12.04 -3.01 -7.51
CA GLN A 272 11.41 -3.84 -8.54
C GLN A 272 10.54 -3.02 -9.49
N CYS A 273 10.08 -1.85 -9.04
CA CYS A 273 9.25 -0.94 -9.83
C CYS A 273 10.12 0.06 -10.62
N THR A 274 10.16 -0.06 -11.95
CA THR A 274 10.92 0.84 -12.84
C THR A 274 10.52 2.30 -12.72
N SER A 275 9.23 2.58 -12.45
CA SER A 275 8.72 3.95 -12.25
C SER A 275 9.23 4.55 -10.94
N CYS A 276 9.15 3.82 -9.83
CA CYS A 276 9.57 4.31 -8.51
C CYS A 276 11.10 4.38 -8.38
N SER A 277 11.83 3.36 -8.84
CA SER A 277 13.31 3.38 -8.86
C SER A 277 13.85 4.52 -9.73
N GLY A 278 13.27 4.75 -10.91
CA GLY A 278 13.63 5.87 -11.78
C GLY A 278 13.36 7.24 -11.12
N ALA A 279 12.22 7.39 -10.45
CA ALA A 279 11.88 8.60 -9.71
C ALA A 279 12.84 8.85 -8.53
N LEU A 280 13.13 7.81 -7.75
CA LEU A 280 14.08 7.84 -6.64
C LEU A 280 15.47 8.29 -7.11
N LYS A 281 15.98 7.71 -8.21
CA LYS A 281 17.29 8.08 -8.77
C LYS A 281 17.34 9.56 -9.16
N LYS A 282 16.31 10.06 -9.84
CA LYS A 282 16.23 11.48 -10.24
C LYS A 282 16.12 12.41 -9.03
N MET A 283 15.29 12.07 -8.05
CA MET A 283 15.14 12.88 -6.83
C MET A 283 16.41 12.89 -5.98
N LYS A 284 17.13 11.77 -5.88
CA LYS A 284 18.45 11.73 -5.22
C LYS A 284 19.48 12.58 -5.94
N ALA A 285 19.51 12.55 -7.28
CA ALA A 285 20.38 13.44 -8.04
C ALA A 285 20.03 14.92 -7.81
N LEU A 286 18.74 15.26 -7.77
CA LEU A 286 18.28 16.62 -7.46
C LEU A 286 18.62 17.04 -6.02
N GLU A 287 18.47 16.15 -5.04
CA GLU A 287 18.86 16.39 -3.64
C GLU A 287 20.33 16.81 -3.57
N VAL A 288 21.22 16.05 -4.22
CA VAL A 288 22.66 16.32 -4.27
C VAL A 288 22.95 17.62 -5.04
N ALA A 289 22.30 17.83 -6.18
CA ALA A 289 22.50 19.05 -6.98
C ALA A 289 22.12 20.32 -6.20
N LEU A 290 21.02 20.29 -5.45
CA LEU A 290 20.60 21.42 -4.59
C LEU A 290 21.59 21.69 -3.45
N GLN A 291 22.17 20.64 -2.85
CA GLN A 291 23.20 20.77 -1.82
C GLN A 291 24.48 21.38 -2.41
N VAL A 292 24.95 20.87 -3.56
CA VAL A 292 26.13 21.39 -4.25
C VAL A 292 25.92 22.85 -4.68
N ALA A 293 24.75 23.18 -5.24
CA ALA A 293 24.41 24.55 -5.61
C ALA A 293 24.43 25.49 -4.40
N SER A 294 23.85 25.07 -3.27
CA SER A 294 23.88 25.86 -2.03
C SER A 294 25.30 26.16 -1.57
N VAL A 295 26.16 25.13 -1.49
CA VAL A 295 27.56 25.29 -1.06
C VAL A 295 28.37 26.12 -2.07
N ALA A 296 28.18 25.89 -3.37
CA ALA A 296 28.86 26.62 -4.42
C ALA A 296 28.50 28.12 -4.39
N VAL A 297 27.23 28.46 -4.16
CA VAL A 297 26.79 29.86 -4.06
C VAL A 297 27.41 30.55 -2.84
N VAL A 298 27.44 29.89 -1.68
CA VAL A 298 28.09 30.42 -0.47
C VAL A 298 29.60 30.59 -0.67
N GLY A 299 30.26 29.58 -1.25
CA GLY A 299 31.69 29.63 -1.56
C GLY A 299 32.03 30.73 -2.58
N PHE A 300 31.22 30.89 -3.61
CA PHE A 300 31.37 31.96 -4.58
C PHE A 300 31.26 33.34 -3.92
N LEU A 301 30.25 33.56 -3.08
CA LEU A 301 30.11 34.81 -2.32
C LEU A 301 31.30 35.09 -1.39
N ALA A 302 31.91 34.05 -0.82
CA ALA A 302 33.06 34.20 0.08
C ALA A 302 34.35 34.62 -0.66
N VAL A 303 34.51 34.20 -1.93
CA VAL A 303 35.74 34.45 -2.73
C VAL A 303 35.55 35.61 -3.71
N ALA A 304 34.31 35.95 -4.07
CA ALA A 304 34.02 37.01 -5.02
C ALA A 304 34.51 38.38 -4.51
N LYS A 305 35.27 39.09 -5.35
CA LYS A 305 35.67 40.48 -5.08
C LYS A 305 34.41 41.35 -4.97
N GLY A 306 34.44 42.37 -4.09
CA GLY A 306 33.30 43.25 -3.78
C GLY A 306 32.68 44.00 -4.97
N THR A 307 33.27 43.91 -6.16
CA THR A 307 32.80 44.47 -7.44
C THR A 307 31.80 43.58 -8.17
N VAL A 308 31.65 42.29 -7.81
CA VAL A 308 30.76 41.35 -8.52
C VAL A 308 29.32 41.39 -8.00
N VAL A 309 29.14 41.59 -6.69
CA VAL A 309 27.83 41.75 -6.05
C VAL A 309 27.89 43.02 -5.20
N THR A 310 27.44 44.12 -5.81
CA THR A 310 27.75 45.47 -5.33
C THR A 310 26.72 45.98 -4.31
N SER A 311 25.47 45.54 -4.39
CA SER A 311 24.43 45.95 -3.45
C SER A 311 24.17 44.92 -2.34
N VAL A 312 23.83 45.41 -1.15
CA VAL A 312 23.39 44.58 -0.01
C VAL A 312 22.18 43.74 -0.41
N VAL A 313 21.25 44.30 -1.20
CA VAL A 313 20.06 43.60 -1.68
C VAL A 313 20.44 42.38 -2.53
N GLN A 314 21.39 42.52 -3.46
CA GLN A 314 21.83 41.39 -4.29
C GLN A 314 22.53 40.31 -3.44
N ARG A 315 23.38 40.71 -2.48
CA ARG A 315 24.02 39.75 -1.56
C ARG A 315 22.98 38.97 -0.76
N SER A 316 22.01 39.68 -0.19
CA SER A 316 20.91 39.06 0.57
C SER A 316 20.08 38.11 -0.30
N ALA A 317 19.78 38.48 -1.54
CA ALA A 317 19.04 37.62 -2.47
C ALA A 317 19.80 36.32 -2.80
N VAL A 318 21.11 36.41 -3.04
CA VAL A 318 21.96 35.25 -3.34
C VAL A 318 22.08 34.33 -2.12
N VAL A 319 22.26 34.89 -0.91
CA VAL A 319 22.27 34.11 0.34
C VAL A 319 20.91 33.43 0.55
N ALA A 320 19.80 34.15 0.35
CA ALA A 320 18.47 33.58 0.47
C ALA A 320 18.26 32.42 -0.51
N ALA A 321 18.71 32.54 -1.76
CA ALA A 321 18.66 31.46 -2.74
C ALA A 321 19.46 30.22 -2.30
N ALA A 322 20.66 30.42 -1.73
CA ALA A 322 21.47 29.31 -1.20
C ALA A 322 20.78 28.60 -0.02
N VAL A 323 20.19 29.36 0.90
CA VAL A 323 19.42 28.82 2.03
C VAL A 323 18.19 28.05 1.54
N LEU A 324 17.46 28.59 0.57
CA LEU A 324 16.30 27.92 -0.04
C LEU A 324 16.70 26.62 -0.74
N CYS A 325 17.83 26.59 -1.46
CA CYS A 325 18.34 25.35 -2.07
C CYS A 325 18.64 24.29 -1.01
N PHE A 326 19.30 24.68 0.09
CA PHE A 326 19.59 23.76 1.19
C PHE A 326 18.31 23.25 1.86
N ALA A 327 17.38 24.15 2.19
CA ALA A 327 16.09 23.80 2.78
C ALA A 327 15.29 22.86 1.87
N ALA A 328 15.22 23.14 0.57
CA ALA A 328 14.58 22.30 -0.43
C ALA A 328 15.24 20.91 -0.50
N SER A 329 16.57 20.83 -0.41
CA SER A 329 17.28 19.55 -0.38
C SER A 329 16.93 18.72 0.87
N ARG A 330 16.78 19.36 2.03
CA ARG A 330 16.41 18.68 3.29
C ARG A 330 14.97 18.21 3.28
N TRP A 331 14.07 19.05 2.77
CA TRP A 331 12.69 18.66 2.53
C TRP A 331 12.62 17.46 1.57
N LEU A 332 13.37 17.49 0.46
CA LEU A 332 13.40 16.42 -0.52
C LEU A 332 13.98 15.13 0.06
N ALA A 333 15.03 15.20 0.88
CA ALA A 333 15.58 14.04 1.57
C ALA A 333 14.55 13.37 2.48
N ASN A 334 13.79 14.15 3.25
CA ASN A 334 12.72 13.65 4.10
C ASN A 334 11.54 13.08 3.29
N PHE A 335 11.18 13.76 2.20
CA PHE A 335 10.17 13.26 1.25
C PHE A 335 10.58 11.91 0.67
N ILE A 336 11.84 11.76 0.26
CA ILE A 336 12.37 10.51 -0.27
C ILE A 336 12.31 9.41 0.79
N GLU A 337 12.80 9.68 2.00
CA GLU A 337 12.79 8.70 3.11
C GLU A 337 11.38 8.16 3.34
N LYS A 338 10.43 9.07 3.54
CA LYS A 338 9.04 8.77 3.87
C LYS A 338 8.35 7.92 2.80
N ASN A 339 8.55 8.27 1.53
CA ASN A 339 7.77 7.71 0.42
C ASN A 339 8.46 6.55 -0.33
N PHE A 340 9.79 6.41 -0.23
CA PHE A 340 10.53 5.39 -0.97
C PHE A 340 11.24 4.36 -0.08
N TYR A 341 11.48 4.66 1.19
CA TYR A 341 12.18 3.75 2.08
C TYR A 341 11.29 3.24 3.20
N PHE A 342 10.79 4.14 4.05
CA PHE A 342 10.15 3.71 5.28
C PHE A 342 9.18 4.77 5.80
N GLN A 343 8.04 4.30 6.31
CA GLN A 343 7.10 5.08 7.10
C GLN A 343 6.69 4.21 8.28
N ASP A 344 6.92 4.68 9.50
CA ASP A 344 6.43 3.96 10.67
C ASP A 344 4.92 4.20 10.85
N TYR A 345 4.27 3.22 11.44
CA TYR A 345 2.86 3.23 11.80
C TYR A 345 2.71 2.79 13.25
N VAL A 346 1.93 3.54 14.02
CA VAL A 346 1.58 3.15 15.38
C VAL A 346 0.54 2.06 15.29
N HIS A 347 0.97 0.83 15.48
CA HIS A 347 0.08 -0.31 15.62
C HIS A 347 -0.26 -0.45 17.10
N ALA A 348 -1.51 -0.78 17.41
CA ALA A 348 -1.88 -1.09 18.77
C ALA A 348 -1.08 -2.32 19.23
N TYR A 349 -0.19 -2.13 20.21
CA TYR A 349 0.50 -3.23 20.86
C TYR A 349 -0.45 -3.88 21.87
N LYS A 350 -0.46 -5.21 21.94
CA LYS A 350 -1.05 -5.94 23.06
C LYS A 350 -0.05 -6.05 24.19
#